data_AF-A0A533ZKV6-F1
#
_entry.id   AF-A0A533ZKV6-F1
#
_cell.length_a   1.000
_cell.length_b   1.000
_cell.length_c   1.000
_cell.angle_alpha   90.00
_cell.angle_beta   90.00
_cell.angle_gamma   90.00
#
_symmetry.space_group_name_H-M   'P 1'
#
loop_
_entity.id
_entity.type
_entity.pdbx_description
1 polymer ?
#
loop_
_entity_poly.entity_id
_entity_poly.type
_entity_poly.pdbx_seq_one_letter_code
_entity_poly.pdbx_strand_id
1 'polypeptide(L)' 'MAGAVGAGRGVRPPSGGAAAPPPLAVLLDLYSRRVIGWAMSATPDKQVAVRALRMAVERRQPPPGLIHHTDQGALYTSVA' A
#
# COMPACT_ATOMS: atom_id res chain seq x y z
N MET A 1 -1.43 -36.12 -18.81
CA MET A 1 -0.10 -36.56 -19.27
C MET A 1 0.57 -35.36 -19.92
N ALA A 2 1.65 -34.71 -19.49
CA ALA A 2 2.64 -34.81 -18.42
C ALA A 2 3.10 -33.34 -18.18
N GLY A 3 3.34 -32.84 -16.97
CA GLY A 3 4.47 -33.14 -16.09
C GLY A 3 5.31 -31.86 -15.94
N ALA A 4 5.31 -31.24 -14.76
CA ALA A 4 6.24 -30.15 -14.42
C ALA A 4 7.26 -30.68 -13.40
N VAL A 5 8.50 -30.81 -13.86
CA VAL A 5 9.69 -31.17 -13.08
C VAL A 5 10.01 -30.06 -12.08
N GLY A 6 10.28 -30.43 -10.83
CA GLY A 6 10.76 -29.52 -9.79
C GLY A 6 12.16 -29.00 -10.09
N ALA A 7 12.34 -27.68 -9.90
CA ALA A 7 13.65 -27.06 -9.83
C ALA A 7 14.03 -26.87 -8.36
N GLY A 8 15.01 -27.64 -7.90
CA GLY A 8 15.62 -27.47 -6.59
C GLY A 8 16.61 -26.31 -6.55
N ARG A 9 16.67 -25.69 -5.36
CA ARG A 9 17.70 -24.80 -4.78
C ARG A 9 17.80 -23.36 -5.28
N GLY A 10 17.60 -22.43 -4.34
CA GLY A 10 18.09 -21.07 -4.43
C GLY A 10 18.02 -20.36 -3.07
N VAL A 11 19.09 -20.49 -2.28
CA VAL A 11 19.60 -19.53 -1.28
C VAL A 11 18.55 -18.83 -0.39
N ARG A 12 18.46 -19.26 0.88
CA ARG A 12 17.92 -18.40 1.95
C ARG A 12 18.81 -17.14 2.03
N PRO A 13 18.27 -15.93 1.89
CA PRO A 13 19.08 -14.72 1.99
C PRO A 13 19.72 -14.64 3.39
N PRO A 14 20.94 -14.07 3.49
CA PRO A 14 21.62 -13.91 4.78
C PRO A 14 20.73 -13.11 5.73
N SER A 15 20.49 -13.69 6.91
CA SER A 15 19.75 -13.10 8.02
C SER A 15 20.54 -11.95 8.64
N GLY A 16 20.62 -10.84 7.92
CA GLY A 16 21.30 -9.61 8.35
C GLY A 16 20.82 -8.33 7.67
N GLY A 17 19.81 -8.39 6.79
CA GLY A 17 19.16 -7.20 6.23
C GLY A 17 18.08 -6.71 7.19
N ALA A 18 18.17 -5.44 7.61
CA ALA A 18 17.08 -4.80 8.36
C ALA A 18 15.76 -5.01 7.61
N ALA A 19 14.73 -5.55 8.29
CA ALA A 19 13.41 -5.68 7.71
C ALA A 19 12.96 -4.31 7.18
N ALA A 20 12.43 -4.28 5.95
CA ALA A 20 11.88 -3.04 5.41
C ALA A 20 10.82 -2.47 6.38
N PRO A 21 10.74 -1.14 6.54
CA PRO A 21 9.76 -0.56 7.44
C PRO A 21 8.34 -0.98 7.03
N PRO A 22 7.42 -1.13 8.01
CA PRO A 22 6.05 -1.48 7.74
C PRO A 22 5.45 -0.48 6.74
N PRO A 23 4.68 -0.93 5.73
CA PRO A 23 3.99 -0.05 4.80
C PRO A 23 3.16 1.00 5.54
N LEU A 24 3.26 2.24 5.07
CA LEU A 24 2.52 3.40 5.55
C LEU A 24 1.88 4.08 4.34
N ALA A 25 0.57 4.29 4.39
CA ALA A 25 -0.15 5.14 3.45
C ALA A 25 -0.57 6.44 4.15
N VAL A 26 -0.40 7.58 3.48
CA VAL A 26 -0.78 8.91 3.98
C VAL A 26 -1.53 9.64 2.87
N LEU A 27 -2.67 10.24 3.20
CA LEU A 27 -3.44 11.10 2.31
C LEU A 27 -3.36 12.55 2.79
N LEU A 28 -2.95 13.42 1.88
CA LEU A 28 -2.86 14.86 2.09
C LEU A 28 -3.99 15.57 1.36
N ASP A 29 -4.60 16.54 2.03
CA ASP A 29 -5.41 17.55 1.36
C ASP A 29 -4.48 18.61 0.76
N LEU A 30 -4.42 18.69 -0.58
CA LEU A 30 -3.53 19.61 -1.29
C LEU A 30 -3.85 21.09 -1.02
N TYR A 31 -5.10 21.43 -0.70
CA TYR A 31 -5.48 22.81 -0.40
C TYR A 31 -5.01 23.24 0.99
N SER A 32 -5.33 22.44 2.01
CA SER A 32 -5.00 22.79 3.40
C SER A 32 -3.64 22.30 3.88
N ARG A 33 -2.96 21.46 3.09
CA ARG A 33 -1.73 20.72 3.44
C ARG A 33 -1.85 19.85 4.69
N ARG A 34 -3.07 19.47 5.08
CA ARG A 34 -3.32 18.62 6.25
C ARG A 34 -3.27 17.15 5.88
N VAL A 35 -2.73 16.32 6.76
CA VAL A 35 -2.93 14.86 6.71
C VAL A 35 -4.37 14.58 7.08
N ILE A 36 -5.14 14.06 6.14
CA ILE A 36 -6.56 13.76 6.33
C ILE A 36 -6.80 12.27 6.54
N GLY A 37 -5.89 11.40 6.13
CA GLY A 37 -5.98 9.96 6.39
C GLY A 37 -4.61 9.30 6.42
N TRP A 38 -4.47 8.25 7.22
CA TRP A 38 -3.27 7.43 7.25
C TRP A 38 -3.57 6.02 7.75
N ALA A 39 -2.72 5.06 7.39
CA ALA A 39 -2.76 3.72 7.95
C ALA A 39 -1.39 3.06 7.80
N MET A 40 -1.10 2.13 8.70
CA MET A 40 0.07 1.25 8.63
C MET A 40 -0.35 -0.22 8.53
N SER A 41 0.57 -1.07 8.10
CA SER A 41 0.38 -2.52 8.10
C SER A 41 1.66 -3.21 8.53
N ALA A 42 1.55 -4.30 9.30
CA ALA A 42 2.71 -5.11 9.66
C ALA A 42 3.26 -5.91 8.46
N THR A 43 2.45 -6.09 7.42
CA THR A 43 2.81 -6.79 6.17
C THR A 43 2.47 -5.94 4.95
N PRO A 44 3.17 -6.10 3.81
CA PRO A 44 2.78 -5.52 2.53
C PRO A 44 1.34 -5.88 2.15
N ASP A 45 0.42 -4.93 2.32
CA ASP A 45 -1.02 -5.14 2.15
C ASP A 45 -1.66 -3.91 1.48
N LYS A 46 -2.38 -4.14 0.38
CA LYS A 46 -3.12 -3.12 -0.37
C LYS A 46 -4.21 -2.45 0.45
N GLN A 47 -4.71 -3.11 1.50
CA GLN A 47 -5.71 -2.53 2.37
C GLN A 47 -5.18 -1.34 3.17
N VAL A 48 -3.85 -1.16 3.29
CA VAL A 48 -3.29 0.05 3.95
C VAL A 48 -3.76 1.33 3.26
N ALA A 49 -3.78 1.35 1.92
CA ALA A 49 -4.26 2.50 1.16
C ALA A 49 -5.77 2.68 1.28
N VAL A 50 -6.54 1.59 1.27
CA VAL A 50 -8.01 1.62 1.43
C VAL A 50 -8.39 2.16 2.80
N ARG A 51 -7.71 1.73 3.87
CA ARG A 51 -7.95 2.22 5.24
C ARG A 51 -7.64 3.70 5.36
N ALA A 52 -6.51 4.15 4.80
CA ALA A 52 -6.15 5.57 4.80
C ALA A 52 -7.16 6.43 4.01
N LEU A 53 -7.66 5.93 2.87
CA LEU A 53 -8.69 6.60 2.07
C LEU A 53 -10.04 6.69 2.80
N ARG A 54 -10.51 5.60 3.42
CA ARG A 54 -11.76 5.62 4.21
C ARG A 54 -11.70 6.66 5.31
N MET A 55 -10.61 6.69 6.07
CA MET A 55 -10.38 7.68 7.12
C MET A 55 -10.42 9.12 6.56
N ALA A 56 -9.81 9.36 5.40
CA ALA A 56 -9.83 10.68 4.76
C ALA A 56 -11.24 11.12 4.33
N VAL A 57 -12.02 10.21 3.73
CA VAL A 57 -13.40 10.47 3.30
C VAL A 57 -14.30 10.72 4.51
N GLU A 58 -14.20 9.90 5.55
CA GLU A 58 -14.98 10.06 6.80
C GLU A 58 -14.71 11.40 7.48
N ARG A 59 -13.43 11.83 7.51
CA ARG A 59 -13.04 13.10 8.15
C ARG A 59 -13.40 14.34 7.34
N ARG A 60 -13.38 14.25 6.00
CA ARG A 60 -13.61 15.41 5.13
C ARG A 60 -15.03 15.53 4.63
N GLN A 61 -15.78 14.42 4.61
CA GLN A 61 -17.13 14.32 4.05
C GLN A 61 -17.25 15.11 2.74
N PRO A 62 -16.37 14.84 1.75
CA PRO A 62 -16.29 15.65 0.56
C PRO A 62 -17.60 15.52 -0.24
N PRO A 63 -18.04 16.59 -0.92
CA PRO A 63 -19.18 16.50 -1.83
C PRO A 63 -18.86 15.54 -2.98
N PRO A 64 -19.90 15.03 -3.67
CA PRO A 64 -19.72 14.23 -4.89
C PRO A 64 -18.81 14.95 -5.91
N GLY A 65 -17.97 14.19 -6.60
CA GLY A 65 -17.04 14.71 -7.60
C GLY A 65 -15.60 14.90 -7.12
N LEU A 66 -15.26 14.49 -5.89
CA LEU A 66 -13.87 14.48 -5.44
C LEU A 66 -13.01 13.53 -6.31
N ILE A 67 -11.89 14.05 -6.79
CA ILE A 67 -10.86 13.26 -7.48
C ILE A 67 -9.77 12.90 -6.48
N HIS A 68 -9.57 11.60 -6.27
CA HIS A 68 -8.42 11.07 -5.53
C HIS A 68 -7.31 10.75 -6.53
N HIS A 69 -6.19 11.47 -6.43
CA HIS A 69 -4.99 11.22 -7.22
C HIS A 69 -4.00 10.37 -6.42
N THR A 70 -3.44 9.35 -7.05
CA THR A 70 -2.36 8.52 -6.47
C THR A 70 -1.17 8.55 -7.42
N ASP A 71 -0.06 9.13 -6.96
CA ASP A 71 1.20 9.15 -7.69
C ASP A 71 1.80 7.74 -7.57
N GLN A 72 1.54 6.85 -8.53
CA GLN A 72 2.06 5.49 -8.45
C GLN A 72 3.59 5.46 -8.48
N GLY A 73 4.20 5.35 -7.29
CA GLY A 73 5.61 5.06 -7.07
C GLY A 73 5.78 3.92 -6.06
N ALA A 74 6.16 2.74 -6.56
CA ALA A 74 6.69 1.59 -5.82
C ALA A 74 5.90 1.10 -4.56
N LEU A 75 4.64 0.65 -4.74
CA LEU A 75 3.97 -0.52 -4.09
C LEU A 75 2.43 -0.42 -4.16
N TYR A 76 1.90 -0.24 -5.37
CA TYR A 76 0.46 -0.34 -5.67
C TYR A 76 0.14 -1.46 -6.68
N THR A 77 0.91 -2.56 -6.70
CA THR A 77 0.67 -3.67 -7.66
C THR A 77 -0.43 -4.63 -7.20
N SER A 78 -1.67 -4.15 -7.30
CA SER A 78 -2.90 -4.85 -7.72
C SER A 78 -2.76 -5.76 -8.94
N VAL A 79 -2.64 -7.09 -8.86
CA VAL A 79 -3.22 -7.90 -9.96
C VAL A 79 -4.73 -7.86 -9.78
N ALA A 80 -5.43 -7.50 -10.85
CA ALA A 80 -6.88 -7.47 -10.94
C ALA A 80 -7.47 -8.88 -10.91
#